data_AF-G5KDJ2-F1
#
_entry.id   AF-G5KDJ2-F1
#
_cell.length_a   1.000
_cell.length_b   1.000
_cell.length_c   1.000
_cell.angle_alpha   90.00
_cell.angle_beta   90.00
_cell.angle_gamma   90.00
#
_symmetry.space_group_name_H-M   'P 1'
#
loop_
_entity.id
_entity.type
_entity.pdbx_description
1 polymer ?
#
loop_
_entity_poly.entity_id
_entity_poly.type
_entity_poly.pdbx_seq_one_letter_code
_entity_poly.pdbx_strand_id
1 'polypeptide(L)'
;MIHAFIHPNYLLSIGGLLSYSYAFVIIYLNQHFSLKSWLKPIAISFIMLPILTSQFSQFQLFSVLLTALLSYLFQCIILPILSFVFLLSPFINLSKINFLFLFLNNTLSTVETLLPKSIIIGKPNNFITVSLVILSLILLETYIEKIIDGQVF
;
A
#
# COMPACT_ATOMS: atom_id res chain seq x y z
N MET A 1 -2.47 5.11 -21.07
CA MET A 1 -3.08 6.26 -21.78
C MET A 1 -3.96 5.85 -22.94
N ILE A 2 -3.51 4.98 -23.86
CA ILE A 2 -4.30 4.60 -25.05
C ILE A 2 -5.65 3.94 -24.69
N HIS A 3 -5.70 3.11 -23.64
CA HIS A 3 -6.94 2.44 -23.20
C HIS A 3 -8.03 3.41 -22.67
N ALA A 4 -7.67 4.58 -22.14
CA ALA A 4 -8.66 5.56 -21.67
C ALA A 4 -9.39 6.28 -22.81
N PHE A 5 -8.75 6.39 -23.99
CA PHE A 5 -9.41 6.94 -25.19
C PHE A 5 -10.40 5.95 -25.81
N ILE A 6 -10.24 4.64 -25.53
CA ILE A 6 -11.08 3.58 -26.10
C ILE A 6 -12.33 3.34 -25.23
N HIS A 7 -12.25 3.54 -23.91
CA HIS A 7 -13.40 3.51 -23.00
C HIS A 7 -13.46 4.77 -22.13
N PRO A 8 -14.41 5.71 -22.37
CA PRO A 8 -14.49 6.98 -21.64
C PRO A 8 -14.77 6.79 -20.14
N ASN A 9 -15.45 5.71 -19.77
CA ASN A 9 -15.75 5.39 -18.37
C ASN A 9 -14.57 4.78 -17.61
N TYR A 10 -13.44 4.51 -18.27
CA TYR A 10 -12.29 3.88 -17.61
C TYR A 10 -11.65 4.81 -16.56
N LEU A 11 -11.71 6.14 -16.79
CA LEU A 11 -11.30 7.17 -15.82
C LEU A 11 -12.23 7.24 -14.60
N LEU A 12 -13.47 6.77 -14.72
CA LEU A 12 -14.43 6.69 -13.63
C LEU A 12 -14.25 5.41 -12.79
N SER A 13 -13.49 4.43 -13.29
CA SER A 13 -13.11 3.26 -12.50
C SER A 13 -12.04 3.65 -11.47
N ILE A 14 -12.21 3.20 -10.22
CA ILE A 14 -11.27 3.48 -9.12
C ILE A 14 -9.84 3.06 -9.50
N GLY A 15 -9.67 1.89 -10.12
CA GLY A 15 -8.38 1.40 -10.59
C GLY A 15 -7.79 2.23 -11.73
N GLY A 16 -8.62 2.74 -12.64
CA GLY A 16 -8.19 3.66 -13.70
C GLY A 16 -7.70 4.99 -13.14
N LEU A 17 -8.50 5.64 -12.30
CA LEU A 17 -8.15 6.90 -11.63
C LEU A 17 -6.81 6.78 -10.88
N LEU A 18 -6.66 5.76 -10.03
CA LEU A 18 -5.41 5.53 -9.30
C LEU A 18 -4.22 5.32 -10.24
N SER A 19 -4.34 4.45 -11.24
CA SER A 19 -3.22 4.14 -12.14
C SER A 19 -2.73 5.37 -12.91
N TYR A 20 -3.66 6.23 -13.35
CA TYR A 20 -3.31 7.48 -14.03
C TYR A 20 -2.69 8.50 -13.07
N SER A 21 -3.26 8.66 -11.87
CA SER A 21 -2.64 9.50 -10.85
C SER A 21 -1.22 9.03 -10.54
N TYR A 22 -1.00 7.72 -10.35
CA TYR A 22 0.33 7.16 -10.07
C TYR A 22 1.33 7.43 -11.19
N ALA A 23 0.94 7.19 -12.44
CA ALA A 23 1.79 7.50 -13.58
C ALA A 23 2.14 9.01 -13.63
N PHE A 24 1.16 9.89 -13.41
CA PHE A 24 1.36 11.33 -13.40
C PHE A 24 2.36 11.76 -12.32
N VAL A 25 2.18 11.32 -11.07
CA VAL A 25 3.06 11.69 -9.96
C VAL A 25 4.47 11.14 -10.15
N ILE A 26 4.63 9.91 -10.64
CA ILE A 26 5.95 9.33 -10.91
C ILE A 26 6.68 10.13 -11.99
N ILE A 27 5.99 10.49 -13.07
CA ILE A 27 6.56 11.29 -14.17
C ILE A 27 6.96 12.68 -13.65
N TYR A 28 6.07 13.36 -12.93
CA TYR A 28 6.32 14.68 -12.36
C TYR A 28 7.53 14.67 -11.43
N LEU A 29 7.61 13.71 -10.50
CA LEU A 29 8.74 13.56 -9.59
C LEU A 29 10.05 13.28 -10.31
N ASN A 30 10.05 12.40 -11.32
CA ASN A 30 11.27 12.07 -12.06
C ASN A 30 11.77 13.21 -12.95
N GLN A 31 10.88 14.07 -13.44
CA GLN A 31 11.24 15.22 -14.28
C GLN A 31 11.71 16.42 -13.47
N HIS A 32 11.07 16.72 -12.34
CA HIS A 32 11.36 17.91 -11.56
C HIS A 32 12.37 17.68 -10.42
N PHE A 33 12.51 16.44 -9.92
CA PHE A 33 13.35 16.18 -8.74
C PHE A 33 14.26 14.96 -8.92
N SER A 34 15.56 15.14 -8.66
CA SER A 34 16.55 14.06 -8.60
C SER A 34 16.58 13.38 -7.22
N LEU A 35 15.42 12.92 -6.75
CA LEU A 35 15.29 12.22 -5.47
C LEU A 35 16.11 10.91 -5.46
N LYS A 36 16.77 10.63 -4.33
CA LYS A 36 17.42 9.32 -4.10
C LYS A 36 16.38 8.20 -4.20
N SER A 37 16.79 7.04 -4.73
CA SER A 37 15.89 5.90 -5.03
C SER A 37 15.00 5.49 -3.84
N TRP A 38 15.54 5.56 -2.62
CA TRP A 38 14.83 5.21 -1.39
C TRP A 38 13.82 6.27 -0.91
N LEU A 39 13.95 7.54 -1.34
CA LEU A 39 13.02 8.63 -0.98
C LEU A 39 11.81 8.70 -1.92
N LYS A 40 11.95 8.25 -3.17
CA LYS A 40 10.87 8.24 -4.17
C LYS A 40 9.57 7.55 -3.70
N PRO A 41 9.58 6.33 -3.14
CA PRO A 41 8.34 5.69 -2.70
C PRO A 41 7.66 6.45 -1.55
N ILE A 42 8.43 7.13 -0.71
CA ILE A 42 7.92 7.93 0.41
C ILE A 42 7.24 9.20 -0.13
N ALA A 43 7.90 9.89 -1.06
CA ALA A 43 7.36 11.05 -1.77
C ALA A 43 6.04 10.73 -2.50
N ILE A 44 6.02 9.63 -3.25
CA ILE A 44 4.82 9.17 -3.97
C ILE A 44 3.69 8.86 -2.99
N SER A 45 4.00 8.19 -1.87
CA SER A 45 2.99 7.85 -0.85
C SER A 45 2.39 9.10 -0.21
N PHE A 46 3.19 10.16 0.00
CA PHE A 46 2.73 11.42 0.57
C PHE A 46 1.77 12.17 -0.37
N ILE A 47 2.13 12.27 -1.66
CA ILE A 47 1.31 12.94 -2.69
C ILE A 47 0.02 12.16 -2.96
N MET A 48 0.07 10.83 -2.89
CA MET A 48 -1.10 9.97 -3.15
C MET A 48 -2.03 9.83 -1.97
N LEU A 49 -1.58 10.11 -0.75
CA LEU A 49 -2.38 9.95 0.46
C LEU A 49 -3.78 10.59 0.38
N PRO A 50 -3.96 11.81 -0.15
CA PRO A 50 -5.29 12.43 -0.26
C PRO A 50 -6.20 11.72 -1.28
N ILE A 51 -5.64 11.30 -2.43
CA ILE A 51 -6.38 10.58 -3.47
C ILE A 51 -6.84 9.22 -2.94
N LEU A 52 -5.92 8.52 -2.28
CA LEU A 52 -6.15 7.22 -1.67
C LEU A 52 -7.21 7.27 -0.56
N THR A 53 -7.18 8.29 0.29
CA THR A 53 -8.18 8.49 1.36
C THR A 53 -9.56 8.84 0.81
N SER A 54 -9.64 9.67 -0.23
CA SER A 54 -10.89 10.01 -0.92
C SER A 54 -11.57 8.79 -1.56
N GLN A 55 -10.79 7.91 -2.19
CA GLN A 55 -11.33 6.74 -2.89
C GLN A 55 -11.71 5.59 -1.94
N PHE A 56 -10.91 5.32 -0.91
CA PHE A 56 -11.11 4.13 -0.08
C PHE A 56 -11.80 4.40 1.26
N SER A 57 -11.87 5.65 1.76
CA SER A 57 -12.47 6.04 3.06
C SER A 57 -11.97 5.29 4.32
N GLN A 58 -11.12 4.28 4.13
CA GLN A 58 -10.53 3.39 5.10
C GLN A 58 -9.13 3.10 4.60
N PHE A 59 -8.16 3.88 5.06
CA PHE A 59 -6.77 3.69 4.63
C PHE A 59 -5.99 2.95 5.71
N GLN A 60 -5.90 1.62 5.60
CA GLN A 60 -5.04 0.80 6.46
C GLN A 60 -3.77 0.42 5.70
N LEU A 61 -2.83 1.36 5.60
CA LEU A 61 -1.48 1.13 5.04
C LEU A 61 -0.81 -0.09 5.70
N PHE A 62 -0.91 -0.19 7.01
CA PHE A 62 -0.34 -1.29 7.78
C PHE A 62 -0.98 -2.64 7.44
N SER A 63 -2.28 -2.70 7.16
CA SER A 63 -2.94 -3.95 6.75
C SER A 63 -2.49 -4.41 5.37
N VAL A 64 -2.26 -3.49 4.43
CA VAL A 64 -1.70 -3.82 3.11
C VAL A 64 -0.28 -4.36 3.24
N LEU A 65 0.56 -3.69 4.03
CA LEU A 65 1.95 -4.11 4.25
C LEU A 65 2.03 -5.45 5.00
N LEU A 66 1.17 -5.64 6.00
CA LEU A 66 1.07 -6.91 6.72
C LEU A 66 0.55 -8.02 5.82
N THR A 67 -0.47 -7.78 5.00
CA THR A 67 -0.98 -8.78 4.05
C THR A 67 0.11 -9.18 3.05
N ALA A 68 0.92 -8.23 2.59
CA ALA A 68 2.07 -8.52 1.73
C ALA A 68 3.14 -9.36 2.45
N LEU A 69 3.51 -8.99 3.68
CA LEU A 69 4.48 -9.73 4.49
C LEU A 69 3.98 -11.13 4.84
N LEU A 70 2.72 -11.26 5.24
CA LEU A 70 2.07 -12.52 5.55
C LEU A 70 1.93 -13.40 4.31
N SER A 71 1.60 -12.82 3.15
CA SER A 71 1.55 -13.55 1.88
C SER A 71 2.92 -14.11 1.51
N TYR A 72 3.99 -13.33 1.71
CA TYR A 72 5.36 -13.80 1.53
C TYR A 72 5.70 -14.95 2.50
N LEU A 73 5.37 -14.80 3.79
CA LEU A 73 5.59 -15.83 4.81
C LEU A 73 4.80 -17.10 4.47
N PHE A 74 3.57 -16.94 3.98
CA PHE A 74 2.71 -18.03 3.54
C PHE A 74 3.33 -18.80 2.36
N GLN A 75 3.82 -18.08 1.35
CA GLN A 75 4.41 -18.70 0.17
C GLN A 75 5.74 -19.40 0.49
N CYS A 76 6.60 -18.81 1.32
CA CYS A 76 7.93 -19.36 1.59
C CYS A 76 7.94 -20.46 2.67
N ILE A 77 7.04 -20.43 3.64
CA ILE A 77 7.09 -21.32 4.82
C ILE A 77 5.84 -22.18 4.91
N ILE A 78 4.66 -21.58 4.97
CA ILE A 78 3.42 -22.34 5.26
C ILE A 78 3.06 -23.26 4.11
N LEU A 79 3.11 -22.78 2.86
CA LEU A 79 2.77 -23.55 1.68
C LEU A 79 3.67 -24.79 1.47
N PRO A 80 5.02 -24.70 1.54
CA PRO A 80 5.87 -25.88 1.43
C PRO A 80 5.69 -26.87 2.59
N ILE A 81 5.49 -26.38 3.83
CA ILE A 81 5.21 -27.24 4.99
C ILE A 81 3.89 -27.98 4.80
N LEU A 82 2.83 -27.29 4.38
CA LEU A 82 1.53 -27.91 4.09
C LEU A 82 1.64 -28.93 2.97
N SER A 83 2.32 -28.61 1.87
CA SER A 83 2.52 -29.55 0.75
C SER A 83 3.28 -30.80 1.20
N PHE A 84 4.33 -30.66 2.01
CA PHE A 84 5.09 -31.79 2.53
C PHE A 84 4.23 -32.65 3.47
N VAL A 85 3.52 -32.02 4.40
CA VAL A 85 2.56 -32.68 5.30
C VAL A 85 1.47 -33.41 4.52
N PHE A 86 0.96 -32.81 3.45
CA PHE A 86 -0.07 -33.40 2.61
C PHE A 86 0.44 -34.65 1.90
N LEU A 87 1.71 -34.67 1.48
CA LEU A 87 2.37 -35.87 0.93
C LEU A 87 2.52 -36.98 1.98
N LEU A 88 2.81 -36.63 3.23
CA LEU A 88 2.95 -37.60 4.33
C LEU A 88 1.61 -37.94 5.03
N SER A 89 0.51 -37.31 4.62
CA SER A 89 -0.86 -37.50 5.11
C SER A 89 -1.28 -38.97 5.31
N PRO A 90 -1.03 -39.91 4.36
CA PRO A 90 -1.45 -41.30 4.55
C PRO A 90 -0.73 -42.03 5.71
N PHE A 91 0.37 -41.47 6.22
CA PHE A 91 1.19 -42.08 7.28
C PHE A 91 1.06 -41.36 8.64
N ILE A 92 0.46 -40.16 8.70
CA ILE A 92 0.48 -39.32 9.90
C ILE A 92 -0.89 -38.66 10.12
N ASN A 93 -1.41 -38.74 11.35
CA ASN A 93 -2.60 -37.99 11.74
C ASN A 93 -2.34 -36.48 11.65
N LEU A 94 -3.09 -35.81 10.76
CA LEU A 94 -3.06 -34.36 10.49
C LEU A 94 -3.31 -33.49 11.73
N SER A 95 -3.86 -34.07 12.81
CA SER A 95 -4.09 -33.40 14.10
C SER A 95 -2.81 -32.80 14.71
N LYS A 96 -1.62 -33.37 14.45
CA LYS A 96 -0.34 -32.81 14.94
C LYS A 96 0.03 -31.47 14.31
N ILE A 97 -0.42 -31.20 13.08
CA ILE A 97 -0.17 -29.92 12.37
C ILE A 97 -1.08 -28.80 12.88
N ASN A 98 -2.11 -29.12 13.67
CA ASN A 98 -3.01 -28.12 14.24
C ASN A 98 -2.25 -27.04 15.04
N PHE A 99 -1.12 -27.38 15.65
CA PHE A 99 -0.25 -26.41 16.33
C PHE A 99 0.22 -25.27 15.40
N LEU A 100 0.54 -25.57 14.14
CA LEU A 100 0.98 -24.57 13.16
C LEU A 100 -0.16 -23.61 12.80
N PHE A 101 -1.37 -24.13 12.62
CA PHE A 101 -2.56 -23.31 12.38
C PHE A 101 -2.93 -22.48 13.62
N LEU A 102 -2.82 -23.05 14.82
CA LEU A 102 -3.07 -22.33 16.08
C LEU A 102 -2.06 -21.20 16.29
N PHE A 103 -0.78 -21.46 16.02
CA PHE A 103 0.25 -20.44 16.07
C PHE A 103 -0.05 -19.29 15.09
N LEU A 104 -0.40 -19.63 13.84
CA LEU A 104 -0.69 -18.63 12.81
C LEU A 104 -1.96 -17.83 13.09
N ASN A 105 -3.00 -18.48 13.61
CA ASN A 105 -4.22 -17.79 14.03
C ASN A 105 -3.96 -16.86 15.23
N ASN A 106 -3.14 -17.29 16.19
CA ASN A 106 -2.79 -16.46 17.33
C ASN A 106 -1.94 -15.25 16.91
N THR A 107 -0.97 -15.44 16.00
CA THR A 107 -0.19 -14.32 15.46
C THR A 107 -1.05 -13.37 14.64
N LEU A 108 -1.97 -13.87 13.81
CA LEU A 108 -2.89 -13.00 13.08
C LEU A 108 -3.81 -12.21 14.01
N SER A 109 -4.39 -12.87 15.01
CA SER A 109 -5.27 -12.22 15.97
C SER A 109 -4.55 -11.16 16.80
N THR A 110 -3.33 -11.44 17.24
CA THR A 110 -2.52 -10.45 17.98
C THR A 110 -2.19 -9.25 17.10
N VAL A 111 -1.81 -9.48 15.84
CA VAL A 111 -1.54 -8.37 14.92
C VAL A 111 -2.81 -7.58 14.58
N GLU A 112 -3.95 -8.25 14.39
CA GLU A 112 -5.24 -7.57 14.14
C GLU A 112 -5.69 -6.72 15.33
N THR A 113 -5.46 -7.18 16.57
CA THR A 113 -5.77 -6.41 17.79
C THR A 113 -4.84 -5.22 18.01
N LEU A 114 -3.58 -5.33 17.57
CA LEU A 114 -2.59 -4.26 17.66
C LEU A 114 -2.75 -3.22 16.55
N LEU A 115 -3.32 -3.60 15.42
CA LEU A 115 -3.62 -2.69 14.33
C LEU A 115 -4.83 -1.82 14.70
N PRO A 116 -4.73 -0.48 14.58
CA PRO A 116 -5.90 0.36 14.75
C PRO A 116 -6.96 -0.07 13.72
N LYS A 117 -8.13 -0.43 14.24
CA LYS A 117 -9.34 -0.66 13.46
C LYS A 117 -9.49 0.53 12.51
N SER A 118 -9.68 0.23 11.23
CA SER A 118 -9.58 1.16 10.10
C SER A 118 -9.78 2.62 10.49
N ILE A 119 -8.73 3.43 10.30
CA ILE A 119 -8.84 4.87 10.48
C ILE A 119 -9.81 5.37 9.42
N ILE A 120 -11.06 5.59 9.83
CA ILE A 120 -12.13 6.15 9.01
C ILE A 120 -11.85 7.64 8.90
N ILE A 121 -10.96 8.00 7.98
CA ILE A 121 -10.90 9.36 7.48
C ILE A 121 -12.15 9.49 6.62
N GLY A 122 -13.22 10.06 7.19
CA GLY A 122 -14.47 10.27 6.46
C GLY A 122 -14.20 10.89 5.08
N LYS A 123 -14.95 10.49 4.05
CA LYS A 123 -14.67 10.86 2.65
C LYS A 123 -14.58 12.39 2.52
N PRO A 124 -13.38 12.97 2.33
CA PRO A 124 -13.28 14.40 2.09
C PRO A 124 -13.97 14.73 0.77
N ASN A 125 -14.65 15.88 0.73
CA ASN A 125 -15.23 16.41 -0.51
C ASN A 125 -14.14 16.46 -1.61
N ASN A 126 -14.53 16.25 -2.88
CA ASN A 126 -13.61 16.23 -4.01
C ASN A 126 -12.74 17.50 -4.06
N PHE A 127 -13.31 18.67 -3.72
CA PHE A 127 -12.56 19.93 -3.62
C PHE A 127 -11.48 19.93 -2.53
N ILE A 128 -11.80 19.35 -1.36
CA ILE A 128 -10.85 19.23 -0.24
C ILE A 128 -9.73 18.27 -0.62
N THR A 129 -10.06 17.18 -1.33
CA THR A 129 -9.08 16.23 -1.86
C THR A 129 -8.10 16.92 -2.81
N VAL A 130 -8.60 17.70 -3.76
CA VAL A 130 -7.74 18.45 -4.70
C VAL A 130 -6.86 19.45 -3.96
N SER A 131 -7.41 20.19 -2.99
CA SER A 131 -6.63 21.12 -2.16
C SER A 131 -5.52 20.41 -1.38
N LEU A 132 -5.80 19.23 -0.81
CA LEU A 132 -4.81 18.41 -0.09
C LEU A 132 -3.72 17.88 -1.02
N VAL A 133 -4.06 17.48 -2.26
CA VAL A 133 -3.04 17.09 -3.26
C VAL A 133 -2.13 18.27 -3.59
N ILE A 134 -2.70 19.45 -3.85
CA ILE A 134 -1.90 20.66 -4.13
C ILE A 134 -1.00 20.99 -2.94
N LEU A 135 -1.53 20.94 -1.72
CA LEU A 135 -0.75 21.17 -0.50
C LEU A 135 0.39 20.14 -0.34
N SER A 136 0.12 18.86 -0.63
CA SER A 136 1.13 17.80 -0.58
C SER A 136 2.26 18.00 -1.60
N LEU A 137 1.95 18.55 -2.78
CA LEU A 137 2.94 18.90 -3.80
C LEU A 137 3.81 20.09 -3.36
N ILE A 138 3.20 21.16 -2.84
CA ILE A 138 3.92 22.34 -2.33
C ILE A 138 4.83 21.97 -1.15
N LEU A 139 4.34 21.15 -0.22
CA LEU A 139 5.13 20.66 0.91
C LEU A 139 6.32 19.82 0.44
N LEU A 140 6.15 19.03 -0.61
CA LEU A 140 7.22 18.23 -1.17
C LEU A 140 8.29 19.09 -1.86
N GLU A 141 7.87 20.09 -2.64
CA GLU A 141 8.78 21.02 -3.32
C GLU A 141 9.63 21.79 -2.29
N THR A 142 8.99 22.36 -1.25
CA THR A 142 9.70 23.05 -0.16
C THR A 142 10.62 22.12 0.65
N TYR A 143 10.25 20.85 0.83
CA TYR A 143 11.10 19.87 1.52
C TYR A 143 12.31 19.47 0.67
N ILE A 144 12.14 19.33 -0.64
CA ILE A 144 13.24 18.99 -1.55
C ILE A 144 14.20 20.16 -1.72
N GLU A 145 13.70 21.39 -1.83
CA GLU A 145 14.52 22.61 -1.82
C GLU A 145 15.39 22.67 -0.56
N LYS A 146 14.82 22.44 0.62
CA LYS A 146 15.58 22.42 1.89
C LYS A 146 16.66 21.34 1.95
N ILE A 147 16.43 20.18 1.33
CA ILE A 147 17.44 19.11 1.24
C ILE A 147 18.58 19.52 0.30
N ILE A 148 18.27 20.21 -0.80
CA ILE A 148 19.25 20.65 -1.81
C ILE A 148 20.09 21.82 -1.28
N ASP A 149 19.49 22.76 -0.54
CA ASP A 149 20.18 23.90 0.07
C ASP A 149 21.05 23.53 1.29
N GLY A 150 21.17 22.24 1.62
CA GLY A 150 22.08 21.75 2.66
C GLY A 150 21.69 22.16 4.08
N GLN A 151 20.46 22.65 4.31
CA GLN A 151 20.00 23.06 5.65
C GLN A 151 19.47 21.91 6.51
N VAL A 152 19.56 20.68 6.02
CA VAL A 152 19.18 19.46 6.74
C VAL A 152 20.37 18.50 6.80
N PHE A 153 21.46 18.97 7.42
CA PHE A 153 22.46 18.14 8.09
C PHE A 153 22.99 18.90 9.31
#